data_AF-A0A419KSR1-F1
#
_entry.id   AF-A0A419KSR1-F1
#
_cell.length_a   1.000
_cell.length_b   1.000
_cell.length_c   1.000
_cell.angle_alpha   90.00
_cell.angle_beta   90.00
_cell.angle_gamma   90.00
#
_symmetry.space_group_name_H-M   'P 1'
#
loop_
_entity.id
_entity.type
_entity.pdbx_description
1 polymer ?
#
loop_
_entity_poly.entity_id
_entity_poly.type
_entity_poly.pdbx_seq_one_letter_code
_entity_poly.pdbx_strand_id
1 'polypeptide(L)'
;MSDSELGIKSLILWAILLSLTMLPFIGTINDLLAQAAASTRLDAFIETYISPPMAMAVAAILTYVFGIEATALGHSIYLVEHYLPYKLLLDWNCVGWQSMLLLIISLAAGLQGSHSRLSKLKCILLGVVGVILLNLMRVALDALLLEAYGPRVAIAFHDYATLPLTFLWLAAFWYISTNFILTPRGAERGSMSLKAVIDFLAGRRTLSVASMAIILLSTFLGGLGILSMKVSAEDDPTKLSFEWFPNAVTVCNVTTNRVMTHPDYTDLNDTAYEDAYTASSTGLVRIWEFYLYGPLQENYTMQGAITYVVWLKGSVLLERTRIFYTIYDVAENGSETQVRRDWIPIFLTTTPARISLTVLQSSPYTFQEGHTIKLAIDLYVKAGRTYTLYYDSPSRWSYLKLPGIVVPENVLPLIFLAPILPGLMIRRRGEEDA
;
A
#
# COMPACT_ATOMS: atom_id res chain seq x y z
N MET A 1 36.86 18.29 7.35
CA MET A 1 35.64 17.59 7.85
C MET A 1 35.57 17.87 9.34
N SER A 2 34.66 18.75 9.76
CA SER A 2 34.52 19.10 11.18
C SER A 2 33.80 18.00 11.94
N ASP A 3 34.09 17.84 13.24
CA ASP A 3 33.48 16.83 14.12
C ASP A 3 31.93 16.85 14.10
N SER A 4 31.32 17.98 13.73
CA SER A 4 29.88 18.13 13.52
C SER A 4 29.33 17.30 12.35
N GLU A 5 30.08 17.15 11.25
CA GLU A 5 29.66 16.32 10.11
C GLU A 5 29.69 14.83 10.46
N LEU A 6 30.60 14.41 11.34
CA LEU A 6 30.73 13.01 11.77
C LEU A 6 29.57 12.59 12.68
N GLY A 7 29.13 13.48 13.57
CA GLY A 7 28.02 13.22 14.50
C GLY A 7 26.66 13.05 13.82
N ILE A 8 26.34 13.92 12.85
CA ILE A 8 25.07 13.85 12.10
C ILE A 8 25.05 12.60 11.20
N LYS A 9 26.16 12.32 10.50
CA LYS A 9 26.30 11.11 9.67
C LYS A 9 26.14 9.84 10.52
N SER A 10 26.74 9.81 11.70
CA SER A 10 26.62 8.70 12.65
C SER A 10 25.16 8.49 13.11
N LEU A 11 24.44 9.56 13.46
CA LEU A 11 23.05 9.47 13.89
C LEU A 11 22.12 8.99 12.77
N ILE A 12 22.30 9.47 11.55
CA ILE A 12 21.57 9.00 10.37
C ILE A 12 21.87 7.52 10.12
N LEU A 13 23.14 7.12 10.17
CA LEU A 13 23.56 5.74 9.97
C LEU A 13 22.94 4.81 11.02
N TRP A 14 22.92 5.20 12.29
CA TRP A 14 22.30 4.43 13.36
C TRP A 14 20.79 4.31 13.21
N ALA A 15 20.11 5.38 12.80
CA ALA A 15 18.67 5.34 12.54
C ALA A 15 18.36 4.36 11.40
N ILE A 16 19.11 4.44 10.29
CA ILE A 16 18.97 3.53 9.15
C ILE A 16 19.25 2.09 9.58
N LEU A 17 20.35 1.85 10.31
CA LEU A 17 20.74 0.50 10.72
C LEU A 17 19.69 -0.12 11.66
N LEU A 18 19.19 0.65 12.63
CA LEU A 18 18.14 0.20 13.53
C LEU A 18 16.85 -0.10 12.76
N SER A 19 16.42 0.79 11.85
CA SER A 19 15.27 0.58 10.98
C SER A 19 15.40 -0.70 10.16
N LEU A 20 16.54 -0.92 9.51
CA LEU A 20 16.79 -2.09 8.68
C LEU A 20 16.75 -3.40 9.49
N THR A 21 17.30 -3.39 10.71
CA THR A 21 17.27 -4.59 11.58
C THR A 21 15.87 -4.90 12.14
N MET A 22 14.99 -3.90 12.22
CA MET A 22 13.66 -4.02 12.80
C MET A 22 12.56 -4.26 11.74
N LEU A 23 12.84 -4.02 10.45
CA LEU A 23 11.92 -4.28 9.33
C LEU A 23 11.12 -5.59 9.45
N PRO A 24 11.73 -6.78 9.65
CA PRO A 24 10.97 -8.03 9.68
C PRO A 24 10.01 -8.15 10.87
N PHE A 25 10.26 -7.42 11.96
CA PHE A 25 9.39 -7.42 13.14
C PHE A 25 8.31 -6.33 13.05
N ILE A 26 8.61 -5.24 12.36
CA ILE A 26 7.72 -4.10 12.22
C ILE A 26 6.54 -4.45 11.31
N GLY A 27 6.75 -5.19 10.22
CA GLY A 27 5.64 -5.69 9.39
C GLY A 27 4.63 -6.50 10.22
N THR A 28 5.11 -7.48 11.00
CA THR A 28 4.23 -8.31 11.83
C THR A 28 3.48 -7.51 12.91
N ILE A 29 4.15 -6.54 13.56
CA ILE A 29 3.51 -5.70 14.57
C ILE A 29 2.54 -4.69 13.94
N ASN A 30 2.88 -4.16 12.76
CA ASN A 30 2.02 -3.29 11.97
C ASN A 30 0.70 -4.00 11.67
N ASP A 31 0.76 -5.25 11.19
CA ASP A 31 -0.43 -6.03 10.86
C ASP A 31 -1.27 -6.36 12.11
N LEU A 32 -0.62 -6.72 13.21
CA LEU A 32 -1.31 -6.98 14.48
C LEU A 32 -2.02 -5.73 15.02
N LEU A 33 -1.32 -4.59 15.02
CA LEU A 33 -1.87 -3.30 15.44
C LEU A 33 -2.99 -2.86 14.50
N ALA A 34 -2.85 -3.12 13.19
CA ALA A 34 -3.87 -2.80 12.22
C ALA A 34 -5.12 -3.66 12.42
N GLN A 35 -4.96 -4.95 12.69
CA GLN A 35 -6.06 -5.87 13.01
C GLN A 35 -6.76 -5.47 14.32
N ALA A 36 -6.01 -5.05 15.34
CA ALA A 36 -6.56 -4.51 16.57
C ALA A 36 -7.35 -3.22 16.35
N ALA A 37 -6.83 -2.29 15.53
CA ALA A 37 -7.53 -1.06 15.16
C ALA A 37 -8.84 -1.37 14.40
N ALA A 38 -8.81 -2.29 13.44
CA ALA A 38 -9.99 -2.74 12.72
C ALA A 38 -11.05 -3.37 13.65
N SER A 39 -10.62 -4.19 14.61
CA SER A 39 -11.52 -4.80 15.61
C SER A 39 -12.25 -3.76 16.49
N THR A 40 -11.66 -2.58 16.67
CA THR A 40 -12.23 -1.49 17.49
C THR A 40 -12.97 -0.44 16.64
N ARG A 41 -13.09 -0.67 15.33
CA ARG A 41 -13.62 0.29 14.33
C ARG A 41 -12.86 1.63 14.29
N LEU A 42 -11.60 1.63 14.73
CA LEU A 42 -10.76 2.83 14.72
C LEU A 42 -10.35 3.19 13.28
N ASP A 43 -10.19 2.19 12.42
CA ASP A 43 -10.02 2.30 10.97
C ASP A 43 -11.14 3.16 10.34
N ALA A 44 -12.40 2.78 10.54
CA ALA A 44 -13.55 3.49 9.99
C ALA A 44 -13.65 4.92 10.55
N PHE A 45 -13.29 5.13 11.81
CA PHE A 45 -13.26 6.46 12.42
C PHE A 45 -12.17 7.35 11.78
N ILE A 46 -10.95 6.83 11.62
CA ILE A 46 -9.84 7.57 11.01
C ILE A 46 -10.16 7.88 9.54
N GLU A 47 -10.65 6.91 8.79
CA GLU A 47 -11.01 7.07 7.39
C GLU A 47 -12.13 8.10 7.19
N THR A 48 -13.15 8.09 8.06
CA THR A 48 -14.32 8.98 7.92
C THR A 48 -14.04 10.40 8.39
N TYR A 49 -13.32 10.57 9.50
CA TYR A 49 -13.22 11.87 10.19
C TYR A 49 -11.85 12.53 10.12
N ILE A 50 -10.76 11.77 9.99
CA ILE A 50 -9.39 12.30 10.06
C ILE A 50 -8.72 12.36 8.69
N SER A 51 -8.94 11.35 7.86
CA SER A 51 -8.34 11.24 6.52
C SER A 51 -8.77 12.36 5.59
N PRO A 52 -10.05 12.82 5.55
CA PRO A 52 -10.45 13.90 4.65
C PRO A 52 -9.81 15.26 4.98
N PRO A 53 -9.79 15.71 6.26
CA PRO A 53 -9.02 16.91 6.64
C PRO A 53 -7.53 16.82 6.29
N MET A 54 -6.92 15.65 6.44
CA MET A 54 -5.52 15.44 6.09
C MET A 54 -5.30 15.53 4.58
N ALA A 55 -6.15 14.89 3.77
CA ALA A 55 -6.09 14.97 2.32
C ALA A 55 -6.22 16.42 1.82
N MET A 56 -7.14 17.20 2.40
CA MET A 56 -7.26 18.63 2.12
C MET A 56 -5.99 19.42 2.48
N ALA A 57 -5.39 19.14 3.64
CA ALA A 57 -4.16 19.81 4.05
C ALA A 57 -2.99 19.49 3.12
N VAL A 58 -2.84 18.22 2.71
CA VAL A 58 -1.79 17.81 1.76
C VAL A 58 -2.03 18.42 0.39
N ALA A 59 -3.25 18.40 -0.14
CA ALA A 59 -3.58 19.07 -1.40
C ALA A 59 -3.27 20.57 -1.35
N ALA A 60 -3.58 21.24 -0.23
CA ALA A 60 -3.22 22.64 -0.04
C ALA A 60 -1.69 22.85 -0.01
N ILE A 61 -0.94 21.97 0.63
CA ILE A 61 0.54 22.03 0.61
C ILE A 61 1.06 21.88 -0.82
N LEU A 62 0.58 20.90 -1.58
CA LEU A 62 0.98 20.66 -2.96
C LEU A 62 0.70 21.88 -3.85
N THR A 63 -0.51 22.43 -3.77
CA THR A 63 -0.93 23.58 -4.58
C THR A 63 -0.22 24.88 -4.18
N TYR A 64 -0.20 25.23 -2.89
CA TYR A 64 0.28 26.55 -2.46
C TYR A 64 1.79 26.61 -2.20
N VAL A 65 2.43 25.48 -1.87
CA VAL A 65 3.87 25.45 -1.56
C VAL A 65 4.68 24.96 -2.76
N PHE A 66 4.20 23.92 -3.45
CA PHE A 66 4.94 23.28 -4.55
C PHE A 66 4.42 23.66 -5.94
N GLY A 67 3.27 24.33 -6.04
CA GLY A 67 2.71 24.80 -7.31
C GLY A 67 2.03 23.73 -8.16
N ILE A 68 1.79 22.55 -7.59
CA ILE A 68 1.17 21.41 -8.29
C ILE A 68 -0.35 21.52 -8.18
N GLU A 69 -1.07 21.45 -9.29
CA GLU A 69 -2.53 21.49 -9.29
C GLU A 69 -3.11 20.23 -8.60
N ALA A 70 -3.38 20.32 -7.30
CA ALA A 70 -3.93 19.23 -6.49
C ALA A 70 -5.32 19.59 -5.94
N THR A 71 -6.25 18.63 -6.01
CA THR A 71 -7.61 18.74 -5.44
C THR A 71 -7.88 17.55 -4.51
N ALA A 72 -8.47 17.78 -3.34
CA ALA A 72 -8.90 16.71 -2.45
C ALA A 72 -10.42 16.47 -2.55
N LEU A 73 -10.83 15.20 -2.61
CA LEU A 73 -12.23 14.77 -2.49
C LEU A 73 -12.30 13.59 -1.53
N GLY A 74 -12.98 13.78 -0.39
CA GLY A 74 -12.98 12.79 0.69
C GLY A 74 -11.55 12.51 1.18
N HIS A 75 -11.18 11.24 1.27
CA HIS A 75 -9.84 10.77 1.64
C HIS A 75 -8.93 10.56 0.41
N SER A 76 -9.28 11.08 -0.76
CA SER A 76 -8.47 10.99 -1.99
C SER A 76 -7.91 12.36 -2.39
N ILE A 77 -6.70 12.36 -2.92
CA ILE A 77 -6.01 13.52 -3.49
C ILE A 77 -5.84 13.27 -4.99
N TYR A 78 -6.22 14.24 -5.82
CA TYR A 78 -6.12 14.18 -7.28
C TYR A 78 -5.06 15.16 -7.75
N LEU A 79 -4.06 14.67 -8.46
CA LEU A 79 -3.04 15.47 -9.14
C LEU A 79 -3.51 15.73 -10.57
N VAL A 80 -3.65 16.99 -10.97
CA VAL A 80 -4.37 17.41 -12.19
C VAL A 80 -3.42 17.80 -13.34
N GLU A 81 -2.10 17.80 -13.11
CA GLU A 81 -1.11 18.34 -14.07
C GLU A 81 -0.95 17.57 -15.38
N HIS A 82 -1.55 16.39 -15.54
CA HIS A 82 -1.47 15.57 -16.76
C HIS A 82 -2.84 15.13 -17.28
N TYR A 83 -2.91 14.75 -18.56
CA TYR A 83 -4.13 14.37 -19.30
C TYR A 83 -5.01 13.28 -18.63
N LEU A 84 -4.52 12.63 -17.56
CA LEU A 84 -5.26 11.78 -16.62
C LEU A 84 -4.93 12.19 -15.17
N PRO A 85 -5.93 12.41 -14.30
CA PRO A 85 -5.68 12.75 -12.91
C PRO A 85 -5.18 11.51 -12.14
N TYR A 86 -4.00 11.59 -11.54
CA TYR A 86 -3.54 10.55 -10.61
C TYR A 86 -4.30 10.69 -9.29
N LYS A 87 -5.05 9.64 -8.92
CA LYS A 87 -5.76 9.55 -7.64
C LYS A 87 -4.86 8.88 -6.62
N LEU A 88 -4.39 9.66 -5.65
CA LEU A 88 -3.71 9.18 -4.45
C LEU A 88 -4.75 8.93 -3.36
N LEU A 89 -5.03 7.66 -3.09
CA LEU A 89 -5.94 7.25 -2.04
C LEU A 89 -5.20 7.25 -0.69
N LEU A 90 -5.66 8.10 0.24
CA LEU A 90 -5.11 8.14 1.59
C LEU A 90 -5.78 7.05 2.42
N ASP A 91 -5.11 5.91 2.56
CA ASP A 91 -5.54 4.85 3.48
C ASP A 91 -5.45 5.34 4.95
N TRP A 92 -6.27 4.78 5.83
CA TRP A 92 -6.31 5.16 7.25
C TRP A 92 -4.96 4.92 7.95
N ASN A 93 -4.15 3.98 7.45
CA ASN A 93 -2.77 3.76 7.91
C ASN A 93 -1.84 4.93 7.54
N CYS A 94 -2.13 5.65 6.46
CA CYS A 94 -1.34 6.78 6.00
C CYS A 94 -1.53 8.04 6.85
N VAL A 95 -2.48 8.05 7.79
CA VAL A 95 -2.71 9.18 8.70
C VAL A 95 -1.62 9.30 9.78
N GLY A 96 -0.85 8.23 10.00
CA GLY A 96 0.26 8.25 10.96
C GLY A 96 -0.15 8.01 12.40
N TRP A 97 -1.31 7.38 12.64
CA TRP A 97 -1.78 7.03 13.98
C TRP A 97 -0.78 6.18 14.77
N GLN A 98 0.03 5.37 14.08
CA GLN A 98 1.08 4.55 14.68
C GLN A 98 2.23 5.41 15.24
N SER A 99 2.65 6.43 14.50
CA SER A 99 3.64 7.40 14.99
C SER A 99 3.11 8.20 16.18
N MET A 100 1.80 8.46 16.23
CA MET A 100 1.14 9.07 17.38
C MET A 100 1.13 8.13 18.60
N LEU A 101 0.85 6.84 18.40
CA LEU A 101 0.91 5.84 19.46
C LEU A 101 2.32 5.72 20.04
N LEU A 102 3.33 5.65 19.18
CA LEU A 102 4.74 5.63 19.58
C LEU A 102 5.10 6.88 20.40
N LEU A 103 4.63 8.06 19.98
CA LEU A 103 4.80 9.28 20.75
C LEU A 103 4.14 9.19 22.13
N ILE A 104 2.90 8.70 22.23
CA ILE A 104 2.18 8.59 23.51
C ILE A 104 2.96 7.70 24.48
N ILE A 105 3.40 6.52 24.03
CA ILE A 105 4.20 5.59 24.84
C ILE A 105 5.52 6.26 25.26
N SER A 106 6.17 6.95 24.32
CA SER A 106 7.42 7.64 24.56
C SER A 106 7.27 8.78 25.58
N LEU A 107 6.22 9.58 25.50
CA LEU A 107 5.89 10.62 26.47
C LEU A 107 5.61 10.03 27.85
N ALA A 108 4.88 8.90 27.92
CA ALA A 108 4.59 8.20 29.17
C ALA A 108 5.85 7.71 29.88
N ALA A 109 6.88 7.31 29.12
CA ALA A 109 8.18 6.93 29.66
C ALA A 109 9.05 8.16 30.01
N GLY A 110 9.21 9.11 29.08
CA GLY A 110 10.15 10.21 29.23
C GLY A 110 9.69 11.33 30.16
N LEU A 111 8.38 11.46 30.45
CA LEU A 111 7.85 12.48 31.37
C LEU A 111 7.74 12.01 32.83
N GLN A 112 8.23 10.81 33.18
CA GLN A 112 8.20 10.29 34.57
C GLN A 112 9.05 11.11 35.54
N GLY A 113 9.95 11.97 35.05
CA GLY A 113 10.79 12.86 35.86
C GLY A 113 10.05 14.02 36.56
N SER A 114 10.76 14.67 37.51
CA SER A 114 10.29 15.81 38.31
C SER A 114 10.33 17.16 37.55
N HIS A 115 9.73 17.21 36.36
CA HIS A 115 9.67 18.44 35.55
C HIS A 115 8.51 19.36 35.93
N SER A 116 8.66 20.66 35.61
CA SER A 116 7.59 21.65 35.80
C SER A 116 6.36 21.34 34.92
N ARG A 117 5.14 21.56 35.42
CA ARG A 117 3.89 21.23 34.68
C ARG A 117 3.81 21.96 33.33
N LEU A 118 4.28 23.22 33.29
CA LEU A 118 4.30 24.02 32.06
C LEU A 118 5.28 23.45 31.02
N SER A 119 6.46 22.99 31.44
CA SER A 119 7.42 22.37 30.52
C SER A 119 6.93 21.02 29.98
N LYS A 120 6.25 20.22 30.79
CA LYS A 120 5.60 18.98 30.34
C LYS A 120 4.54 19.27 29.27
N LEU A 121 3.69 20.27 29.47
CA LEU A 121 2.68 20.65 28.49
C LEU A 121 3.29 21.12 27.16
N LYS A 122 4.34 21.96 27.21
CA LYS A 122 5.07 22.39 26.01
C LYS A 122 5.71 21.22 25.26
N CYS A 123 6.29 20.27 25.99
CA CYS A 123 6.87 19.05 25.43
C CYS A 123 5.81 18.20 24.72
N ILE A 124 4.66 17.97 25.37
CA ILE A 124 3.54 17.21 24.76
C ILE A 124 3.04 17.92 23.49
N LEU A 125 2.81 19.23 23.55
CA LEU A 125 2.31 19.99 22.41
C LEU A 125 3.30 19.94 21.23
N LEU A 126 4.60 20.09 21.50
CA LEU A 126 5.63 19.98 20.46
C LEU A 126 5.63 18.58 19.84
N GLY A 127 5.50 17.53 20.65
CA GLY A 127 5.43 16.16 20.17
C GLY A 127 4.26 15.96 19.22
N VAL A 128 3.05 16.33 19.65
CA VAL A 128 1.81 16.14 18.87
C VAL A 128 1.86 16.92 17.56
N VAL A 129 2.23 18.20 17.61
CA VAL A 129 2.38 19.04 16.41
C VAL A 129 3.46 18.48 15.50
N GLY A 130 4.59 18.04 16.06
CA GLY A 130 5.69 17.45 15.32
C GLY A 130 5.27 16.21 14.54
N VAL A 131 4.52 15.30 15.17
CA VAL A 131 4.00 14.09 14.51
C VAL A 131 3.02 14.44 13.40
N ILE A 132 2.09 15.37 13.64
CA ILE A 132 1.13 15.80 12.60
C ILE A 132 1.87 16.37 11.38
N LEU A 133 2.83 17.28 11.62
CA LEU A 133 3.63 17.88 10.54
C LEU A 133 4.48 16.84 9.80
N LEU A 134 5.08 15.88 10.51
CA LEU A 134 5.87 14.82 9.90
C LEU A 134 5.03 13.99 8.93
N ASN A 135 3.81 13.62 9.33
CA ASN A 135 2.92 12.82 8.50
C ASN A 135 2.36 13.61 7.31
N LEU A 136 2.03 14.90 7.49
CA LEU A 136 1.66 15.77 6.38
C LEU A 136 2.80 15.91 5.36
N MET A 137 4.02 16.14 5.85
CA MET A 137 5.21 16.22 5.00
C MET A 137 5.47 14.91 4.27
N ARG A 138 5.32 13.77 4.95
CA ARG A 138 5.51 12.44 4.35
C ARG A 138 4.56 12.23 3.16
N VAL A 139 3.26 12.41 3.37
CA VAL A 139 2.26 12.20 2.30
C VAL A 139 2.42 13.23 1.18
N ALA A 140 2.82 14.47 1.49
CA ALA A 140 3.17 15.43 0.47
C ALA A 140 4.40 14.98 -0.35
N LEU A 141 5.45 14.45 0.29
CA LEU A 141 6.61 13.90 -0.41
C LEU A 141 6.24 12.68 -1.27
N ASP A 142 5.36 11.80 -0.79
CA ASP A 142 4.86 10.65 -1.57
C ASP A 142 4.19 11.13 -2.87
N ALA A 143 3.34 12.16 -2.78
CA ALA A 143 2.68 12.76 -3.94
C ALA A 143 3.67 13.47 -4.88
N LEU A 144 4.68 14.17 -4.35
CA LEU A 144 5.74 14.80 -5.16
C LEU A 144 6.59 13.77 -5.90
N LEU A 145 6.92 12.66 -5.24
CA LEU A 145 7.68 11.57 -5.85
C LEU A 145 6.86 10.83 -6.90
N LEU A 146 5.56 10.68 -6.67
CA LEU A 146 4.63 10.12 -7.65
C LEU A 146 4.61 10.97 -8.92
N GLU A 147 4.52 12.29 -8.79
CA GLU A 147 4.53 13.21 -9.93
C GLU A 147 5.89 13.20 -10.66
N ALA A 148 7.00 13.27 -9.92
CA ALA A 148 8.33 13.44 -10.51
C ALA A 148 8.96 12.15 -11.06
N TYR A 149 8.69 11.00 -10.43
CA TYR A 149 9.38 9.72 -10.71
C TYR A 149 8.44 8.55 -10.95
N GLY A 150 7.12 8.76 -10.83
CA GLY A 150 6.11 7.74 -11.04
C GLY A 150 5.88 6.80 -9.85
N PRO A 151 4.90 5.89 -9.97
CA PRO A 151 4.41 5.08 -8.84
C PRO A 151 5.45 4.20 -8.17
N ARG A 152 6.39 3.62 -8.94
CA ARG A 152 7.39 2.68 -8.40
C ARG A 152 8.28 3.33 -7.34
N VAL A 153 8.72 4.56 -7.59
CA VAL A 153 9.61 5.29 -6.67
C VAL A 153 8.82 5.81 -5.47
N ALA A 154 7.59 6.29 -5.70
CA ALA A 154 6.70 6.75 -4.64
C ALA A 154 6.35 5.63 -3.64
N ILE A 155 5.98 4.45 -4.14
CA ILE A 155 5.65 3.28 -3.30
C ILE A 155 6.89 2.83 -2.51
N ALA A 156 8.05 2.74 -3.15
CA ALA A 156 9.28 2.38 -2.44
C ALA A 156 9.63 3.40 -1.34
N PHE A 157 9.46 4.70 -1.58
CA PHE A 157 9.68 5.69 -0.53
C PHE A 157 8.64 5.56 0.60
N HIS A 158 7.36 5.38 0.26
CA HIS A 158 6.28 5.19 1.22
C HIS A 158 6.56 4.00 2.17
N ASP A 159 6.95 2.85 1.63
CA ASP A 159 7.13 1.62 2.39
C ASP A 159 8.40 1.65 3.26
N TYR A 160 9.49 2.26 2.77
CA TYR A 160 10.80 2.18 3.42
C TYR A 160 11.22 3.44 4.18
N ALA A 161 10.77 4.64 3.77
CA ALA A 161 11.23 5.89 4.38
C ALA A 161 10.46 6.27 5.65
N THR A 162 9.23 5.78 5.81
CA THR A 162 8.33 6.12 6.92
C THR A 162 8.95 5.85 8.29
N LEU A 163 9.56 4.69 8.44
CA LEU A 163 10.11 4.24 9.71
C LEU A 163 11.39 5.01 10.11
N PRO A 164 12.43 5.11 9.25
CA PRO A 164 13.59 5.95 9.53
C PRO A 164 13.21 7.39 9.86
N LEU A 165 12.26 7.96 9.10
CA LEU A 165 11.81 9.34 9.30
C LEU A 165 11.17 9.52 10.69
N THR A 166 10.37 8.55 11.13
CA THR A 166 9.75 8.54 12.47
C THR A 166 10.79 8.41 13.59
N PHE A 167 11.80 7.55 13.43
CA PHE A 167 12.87 7.42 14.43
C PHE A 167 13.78 8.64 14.50
N LEU A 168 14.15 9.21 13.35
CA LEU A 168 14.90 10.46 13.29
C LEU A 168 14.13 11.60 13.97
N TRP A 169 12.82 11.68 13.70
CA TRP A 169 11.95 12.64 14.38
C TRP A 169 11.92 12.40 15.89
N LEU A 170 11.72 11.17 16.37
CA LEU A 170 11.66 10.86 17.81
C LEU A 170 12.99 11.21 18.51
N ALA A 171 14.11 10.89 17.89
CA ALA A 171 15.44 11.22 18.39
C ALA A 171 15.63 12.75 18.48
N ALA A 172 15.28 13.48 17.42
CA ALA A 172 15.35 14.94 17.40
C ALA A 172 14.40 15.56 18.44
N PHE A 173 13.17 15.06 18.54
CA PHE A 173 12.16 15.49 19.49
C PHE A 173 12.65 15.37 20.94
N TRP A 174 13.19 14.21 21.33
CA TRP A 174 13.69 14.02 22.69
C TRP A 174 14.96 14.80 22.98
N TYR A 175 15.84 14.93 22.00
CA TYR A 175 17.00 15.79 22.11
C TYR A 175 16.59 17.24 22.40
N ILE A 176 15.65 17.78 21.62
CA ILE A 176 15.16 19.15 21.80
C ILE A 176 14.44 19.26 23.14
N SER A 177 13.59 18.29 23.47
CA SER A 177 12.75 18.33 24.66
C SER A 177 13.56 18.27 25.94
N THR A 178 14.56 17.40 26.03
CA THR A 178 15.39 17.25 27.23
C THR A 178 16.35 18.41 27.46
N ASN A 179 16.90 18.99 26.39
CA ASN A 179 17.91 20.04 26.49
C ASN A 179 17.33 21.45 26.56
N PHE A 180 16.19 21.70 25.90
CA PHE A 180 15.68 23.07 25.73
C PHE A 180 14.29 23.30 26.32
N ILE A 181 13.47 22.26 26.51
CA ILE A 181 12.06 22.41 26.89
C ILE A 181 11.81 22.01 28.33
N LEU A 182 12.26 20.82 28.73
CA LEU A 182 12.00 20.23 30.03
C LEU A 182 12.86 20.90 31.09
N THR A 183 12.21 21.60 32.01
CA THR A 183 12.87 22.25 33.14
C THR A 183 12.63 21.47 34.44
N PRO A 184 13.68 21.16 35.22
CA PRO A 184 13.52 20.58 36.55
C PRO A 184 12.72 21.52 37.45
N ARG A 185 11.88 20.96 38.33
CA ARG A 185 11.23 21.75 39.39
C ARG A 185 12.29 22.34 40.32
N GLY A 186 12.40 23.67 40.33
CA GLY A 186 13.26 24.43 41.26
C GLY A 186 14.60 24.93 40.72
N ALA A 187 14.92 24.74 39.42
CA ALA A 187 16.16 25.26 38.85
C ALA A 187 15.97 26.69 38.32
N GLU A 188 16.66 27.65 38.94
CA GLU A 188 16.79 29.02 38.44
C GLU A 188 17.47 29.07 37.07
N ARG A 189 17.13 30.12 36.31
CA ARG A 189 17.68 30.47 34.99
C ARG A 189 19.22 30.53 35.04
N GLY A 190 19.88 29.46 34.60
CA GLY A 190 21.33 29.40 34.44
C GLY A 190 21.76 29.46 32.98
N SER A 191 22.41 30.56 32.62
CA SER A 191 23.15 30.86 31.38
C SER A 191 23.73 29.66 30.61
N MET A 192 23.64 29.71 29.27
CA MET A 192 24.36 28.87 28.32
C MET A 192 25.81 28.65 28.76
N SER A 193 26.18 27.38 28.98
CA SER A 193 27.58 27.00 29.15
C SER A 193 28.11 26.51 27.81
N LEU A 194 28.98 27.29 27.20
CA LEU A 194 29.79 26.94 26.01
C LEU A 194 30.47 25.56 26.16
N LYS A 195 30.71 25.16 27.41
CA LYS A 195 31.26 23.86 27.80
C LYS A 195 30.34 22.69 27.43
N ALA A 196 29.01 22.86 27.46
CA ALA A 196 28.06 21.82 27.06
C ALA A 196 28.07 21.55 25.55
N VAL A 197 28.36 22.58 24.74
CA VAL A 197 28.54 22.47 23.29
C VAL A 197 29.89 21.81 22.94
N ILE A 198 30.92 22.06 23.74
CA ILE A 198 32.24 21.42 23.59
C ILE A 198 32.19 19.95 24.03
N ASP A 199 31.46 19.62 25.10
CA ASP A 199 31.24 18.25 25.57
C ASP A 199 30.45 17.39 24.55
N PHE A 200 29.62 18.04 23.70
CA PHE A 200 28.93 17.43 22.56
C PHE A 200 29.91 17.04 21.43
N LEU A 201 30.84 17.94 21.07
CA LEU A 201 31.85 17.67 20.03
C LEU A 201 32.86 16.59 20.48
N ALA A 202 33.13 16.49 21.78
CA ALA A 202 34.10 15.54 22.33
C ALA A 202 33.54 14.14 22.66
N GLY A 203 32.26 13.85 22.38
CA GLY A 203 31.66 12.52 22.59
C GLY A 203 31.68 12.02 24.04
N ARG A 204 31.82 12.92 25.03
CA ARG A 204 32.22 12.57 26.40
C ARG A 204 31.07 12.38 27.40
N ARG A 205 29.81 12.49 26.98
CA ARG A 205 28.65 12.12 27.82
C ARG A 205 27.85 10.98 27.19
N THR A 206 28.38 9.79 27.38
CA THR A 206 27.63 8.52 27.31
C THR A 206 26.59 8.47 28.42
N LEU A 207 25.41 9.05 28.21
CA LEU A 207 24.23 8.83 29.04
C LEU A 207 23.00 9.40 28.31
N SER A 208 22.37 8.53 27.49
CA SER A 208 20.95 8.56 27.11
C SER A 208 20.69 7.66 25.90
N VAL A 209 21.66 7.46 24.99
CA VAL A 209 21.43 6.70 23.73
C VAL A 209 21.26 5.20 23.96
N ALA A 210 22.08 4.58 24.81
CA ALA A 210 21.94 3.16 25.16
C ALA A 210 20.67 2.89 25.98
N SER A 211 20.26 3.82 26.84
CA SER A 211 19.00 3.74 27.58
C SER A 211 17.78 4.00 26.68
N MET A 212 17.88 4.86 25.67
CA MET A 212 16.85 5.07 24.64
C MET A 212 16.69 3.81 23.77
N ALA A 213 17.81 3.19 23.37
CA ALA A 213 17.81 1.93 22.63
C ALA A 213 17.27 0.78 23.48
N ILE A 214 17.61 0.69 24.78
CA ILE A 214 17.06 -0.34 25.68
C ILE A 214 15.59 -0.09 25.97
N ILE A 215 15.12 1.14 26.12
CA ILE A 215 13.68 1.44 26.30
C ILE A 215 12.92 1.12 25.00
N LEU A 216 13.43 1.51 23.83
CA LEU A 216 12.84 1.13 22.53
C LEU A 216 12.83 -0.39 22.33
N LEU A 217 13.94 -1.07 22.67
CA LEU A 217 14.08 -2.52 22.55
C LEU A 217 13.22 -3.26 23.59
N SER A 218 13.03 -2.71 24.80
CA SER A 218 12.20 -3.31 25.87
C SER A 218 10.71 -3.04 25.66
N THR A 219 10.34 -1.91 25.07
CA THR A 219 8.96 -1.64 24.64
C THR A 219 8.59 -2.49 23.42
N PHE A 220 9.56 -2.87 22.60
CA PHE A 220 9.37 -3.74 21.43
C PHE A 220 9.38 -5.25 21.79
N LEU A 221 10.28 -5.70 22.67
CA LEU A 221 10.33 -7.08 23.17
C LEU A 221 9.31 -7.40 24.27
N GLY A 222 8.77 -6.38 24.95
CA GLY A 222 7.70 -6.52 25.95
C GLY A 222 6.33 -6.87 25.34
N GLY A 223 6.20 -6.85 24.01
CA GLY A 223 5.05 -7.34 23.25
C GLY A 223 5.14 -8.83 22.90
N LEU A 224 5.77 -9.65 23.75
CA LEU A 224 5.77 -11.10 23.56
C LEU A 224 4.45 -11.71 24.08
N GLY A 225 3.61 -12.08 23.11
CA GLY A 225 2.39 -12.85 23.30
C GLY A 225 1.97 -13.57 22.01
N ILE A 226 2.78 -14.54 21.58
CA ILE A 226 2.39 -15.77 20.86
C ILE A 226 1.43 -15.59 19.65
N LEU A 227 1.95 -15.73 18.43
CA LEU A 227 1.60 -16.82 17.50
C LEU A 227 2.39 -16.68 16.19
N SER A 228 3.14 -17.72 15.88
CA SER A 228 3.71 -17.98 14.56
C SER A 228 2.61 -18.49 13.65
N MET A 229 2.37 -17.83 12.52
CA MET A 229 1.77 -18.49 11.35
C MET A 229 2.63 -18.17 10.12
N LYS A 230 3.25 -19.24 9.60
CA LYS A 230 3.68 -19.30 8.21
C LYS A 230 2.44 -19.06 7.35
N VAL A 231 2.40 -17.94 6.63
CA VAL A 231 1.46 -17.79 5.53
C VAL A 231 2.06 -18.55 4.35
N SER A 232 1.63 -19.80 4.23
CA SER A 232 1.67 -20.53 2.95
C SER A 232 0.77 -19.77 1.97
N ALA A 233 1.12 -19.73 0.68
CA ALA A 233 0.29 -19.14 -0.39
C ALA A 233 -1.13 -19.77 -0.50
N GLU A 234 -1.45 -20.76 0.34
CA GLU A 234 -2.80 -21.28 0.54
C GLU A 234 -3.75 -20.35 1.32
N ASP A 235 -3.25 -19.39 2.12
CA ASP A 235 -4.07 -18.68 3.11
C ASP A 235 -4.56 -17.26 2.71
N ASP A 236 -4.09 -16.66 1.61
CA ASP A 236 -4.62 -15.37 1.13
C ASP A 236 -5.02 -15.40 -0.37
N PRO A 237 -6.28 -15.79 -0.67
CA PRO A 237 -6.75 -15.92 -2.05
C PRO A 237 -7.09 -14.56 -2.69
N THR A 238 -6.34 -14.17 -3.73
CA THR A 238 -6.51 -12.93 -4.47
C THR A 238 -7.84 -12.87 -5.22
N LYS A 239 -8.61 -11.82 -4.97
CA LYS A 239 -9.92 -11.58 -5.60
C LYS A 239 -9.80 -10.58 -6.74
N LEU A 240 -9.79 -11.05 -7.97
CA LEU A 240 -9.76 -10.22 -9.17
C LEU A 240 -11.17 -9.76 -9.56
N SER A 241 -11.46 -8.47 -9.42
CA SER A 241 -12.79 -7.89 -9.66
C SER A 241 -13.03 -7.61 -11.14
N PHE A 242 -14.23 -7.90 -11.65
CA PHE A 242 -14.58 -7.58 -13.03
C PHE A 242 -15.05 -6.13 -13.13
N GLU A 243 -14.42 -5.36 -14.02
CA GLU A 243 -14.71 -3.94 -14.24
C GLU A 243 -14.82 -3.61 -15.73
N TRP A 244 -15.63 -2.57 -16.03
CA TRP A 244 -15.77 -2.04 -17.38
C TRP A 244 -15.15 -0.65 -17.48
N PHE A 245 -14.17 -0.49 -18.37
CA PHE A 245 -13.63 0.82 -18.66
C PHE A 245 -14.28 1.44 -19.90
N PRO A 246 -14.79 2.69 -19.80
CA PRO A 246 -15.33 3.41 -20.95
C PRO A 246 -14.31 3.60 -22.08
N ASN A 247 -13.05 3.82 -21.72
CA ASN A 247 -11.93 3.88 -22.65
C ASN A 247 -11.20 2.54 -22.66
N ALA A 248 -10.99 1.98 -23.84
CA ALA A 248 -10.32 0.69 -23.96
C ALA A 248 -8.87 0.79 -23.52
N VAL A 249 -8.41 -0.18 -22.74
CA VAL A 249 -7.03 -0.31 -22.29
C VAL A 249 -6.31 -1.35 -23.14
N THR A 250 -5.00 -1.19 -23.31
CA THR A 250 -4.19 -2.17 -24.02
C THR A 250 -3.31 -2.93 -23.03
N VAL A 251 -3.47 -4.25 -22.98
CA VAL A 251 -2.70 -5.15 -22.14
C VAL A 251 -2.12 -6.25 -23.04
N CYS A 252 -0.79 -6.43 -23.02
CA CYS A 252 -0.10 -7.43 -23.86
C CYS A 252 -0.50 -7.37 -25.33
N ASN A 253 -0.53 -6.16 -25.90
CA ASN A 253 -0.92 -5.88 -27.29
C ASN A 253 -2.39 -6.24 -27.63
N VAL A 254 -3.24 -6.46 -26.62
CA VAL A 254 -4.68 -6.67 -26.77
C VAL A 254 -5.44 -5.48 -26.21
N THR A 255 -6.30 -4.88 -27.04
CA THR A 255 -7.17 -3.77 -26.63
C THR A 255 -8.52 -4.29 -26.13
N THR A 256 -8.91 -3.93 -24.91
CA THR A 256 -10.15 -4.39 -24.27
C THR A 256 -10.76 -3.32 -23.37
N ASN A 257 -12.08 -3.35 -23.20
CA ASN A 257 -12.81 -2.57 -22.21
C ASN A 257 -13.16 -3.39 -20.95
N ARG A 258 -12.97 -4.72 -20.99
CA ARG A 258 -13.31 -5.66 -19.93
C ARG A 258 -12.05 -6.09 -19.22
N VAL A 259 -11.91 -5.70 -17.96
CA VAL A 259 -10.70 -5.94 -17.19
C VAL A 259 -11.00 -6.67 -15.88
N MET A 260 -9.97 -7.32 -15.37
CA MET A 260 -9.91 -7.86 -14.01
C MET A 260 -8.91 -7.03 -13.21
N THR A 261 -9.33 -6.44 -12.09
CA THR A 261 -8.48 -5.59 -11.24
C THR A 261 -8.09 -6.32 -9.97
N HIS A 262 -6.85 -6.10 -9.51
CA HIS A 262 -6.40 -6.59 -8.20
C HIS A 262 -7.21 -5.91 -7.08
N PRO A 263 -7.40 -6.53 -5.89
CA PRO A 263 -8.04 -5.88 -4.75
C PRO A 263 -7.51 -4.47 -4.45
N ASP A 264 -6.19 -4.27 -4.56
CA ASP A 264 -5.54 -2.98 -4.28
C ASP A 264 -5.87 -1.88 -5.30
N TYR A 265 -6.36 -2.27 -6.48
CA TYR A 265 -6.71 -1.36 -7.57
C TYR A 265 -8.19 -1.46 -7.98
N THR A 266 -9.00 -2.20 -7.21
CA THR A 266 -10.43 -2.38 -7.52
C THR A 266 -11.19 -1.09 -7.25
N ASP A 267 -11.94 -0.59 -8.24
CA ASP A 267 -12.82 0.58 -8.11
C ASP A 267 -14.21 0.23 -8.64
N LEU A 268 -15.10 -0.21 -7.74
CA LEU A 268 -16.44 -0.64 -8.12
C LEU A 268 -17.41 0.54 -8.19
N ASN A 269 -18.20 0.59 -9.26
CA ASN A 269 -19.25 1.60 -9.40
C ASN A 269 -20.43 1.40 -8.43
N ASP A 270 -21.16 2.48 -8.13
CA ASP A 270 -22.39 2.41 -7.31
C ASP A 270 -23.45 1.50 -7.95
N THR A 271 -23.55 1.55 -9.28
CA THR A 271 -24.48 0.74 -10.08
C THR A 271 -23.74 -0.29 -10.91
N ALA A 272 -24.27 -1.51 -10.95
CA ALA A 272 -23.66 -2.60 -11.70
C ALA A 272 -23.72 -2.34 -13.21
N TYR A 273 -22.60 -2.55 -13.89
CA TYR A 273 -22.54 -2.54 -15.34
C TYR A 273 -23.36 -3.71 -15.91
N GLU A 274 -24.19 -3.42 -16.91
CA GLU A 274 -25.06 -4.41 -17.58
C GLU A 274 -24.51 -4.80 -18.95
N ASP A 275 -23.81 -5.93 -19.02
CA ASP A 275 -23.20 -6.42 -20.26
C ASP A 275 -24.11 -7.48 -20.91
N ALA A 276 -24.96 -7.02 -21.83
CA ALA A 276 -25.97 -7.84 -22.46
C ALA A 276 -25.50 -8.43 -23.80
N TYR A 277 -25.75 -9.72 -24.00
CA TYR A 277 -25.50 -10.44 -25.24
C TYR A 277 -26.78 -11.11 -25.74
N THR A 278 -27.15 -10.84 -26.99
CA THR A 278 -28.31 -11.46 -27.65
C THR A 278 -27.85 -12.47 -28.69
N ALA A 279 -28.25 -13.73 -28.50
CA ALA A 279 -27.79 -14.83 -29.32
C ALA A 279 -28.49 -14.89 -30.68
N SER A 280 -27.70 -14.88 -31.76
CA SER A 280 -28.19 -15.07 -33.14
C SER A 280 -28.39 -16.54 -33.52
N SER A 281 -27.67 -17.45 -32.86
CA SER A 281 -27.70 -18.89 -33.11
C SER A 281 -27.73 -19.67 -31.79
N THR A 282 -28.06 -20.96 -31.87
CA THR A 282 -28.04 -21.87 -30.71
C THR A 282 -26.74 -22.64 -30.69
N GLY A 283 -26.01 -22.61 -29.58
CA GLY A 283 -24.73 -23.29 -29.45
C GLY A 283 -23.87 -22.72 -28.33
N LEU A 284 -22.64 -23.22 -28.20
CA LEU A 284 -21.65 -22.66 -27.29
C LEU A 284 -21.02 -21.42 -27.94
N VAL A 285 -21.08 -20.29 -27.25
CA VAL A 285 -20.49 -19.03 -27.72
C VAL A 285 -19.65 -18.42 -26.60
N ARG A 286 -18.48 -17.91 -26.95
CA ARG A 286 -17.68 -17.03 -26.07
C ARG A 286 -18.30 -15.63 -26.05
N ILE A 287 -18.66 -15.15 -24.88
CA ILE A 287 -19.41 -13.88 -24.76
C ILE A 287 -18.57 -12.81 -24.08
N TRP A 288 -18.02 -13.14 -22.90
CA TRP A 288 -17.29 -12.17 -22.08
C TRP A 288 -15.85 -12.62 -21.90
N GLU A 289 -14.92 -11.72 -22.16
CA GLU A 289 -13.49 -11.94 -22.00
C GLU A 289 -12.93 -10.81 -21.14
N PHE A 290 -12.34 -11.17 -20.00
CA PHE A 290 -11.75 -10.22 -19.07
C PHE A 290 -10.24 -10.46 -19.00
N TYR A 291 -9.47 -9.38 -19.04
CA TYR A 291 -8.01 -9.43 -18.97
C TYR A 291 -7.54 -8.80 -17.66
N LEU A 292 -6.57 -9.39 -16.98
CA LEU A 292 -5.93 -8.78 -15.83
C LEU A 292 -5.39 -7.40 -16.23
N TYR A 293 -5.66 -6.40 -15.38
CA TYR A 293 -5.20 -5.04 -15.59
C TYR A 293 -3.67 -4.98 -15.49
N GLY A 294 -3.02 -4.95 -16.67
CA GLY A 294 -1.58 -4.97 -16.81
C GLY A 294 -0.96 -6.37 -16.92
N PRO A 295 0.29 -6.47 -17.39
CA PRO A 295 1.07 -7.70 -17.31
C PRO A 295 1.51 -7.98 -15.88
N LEU A 296 1.75 -9.25 -15.58
CA LEU A 296 2.36 -9.71 -14.34
C LEU A 296 3.76 -9.14 -14.22
N GLN A 297 4.10 -8.60 -13.05
CA GLN A 297 5.45 -8.09 -12.77
C GLN A 297 6.44 -9.21 -12.46
N GLU A 298 5.96 -10.43 -12.22
CA GLU A 298 6.79 -11.61 -12.01
C GLU A 298 6.01 -12.90 -12.27
N ASN A 299 6.70 -14.03 -12.15
CA ASN A 299 6.10 -15.34 -12.34
C ASN A 299 5.06 -15.64 -11.27
N TYR A 300 3.82 -15.95 -11.67
CA TYR A 300 2.75 -16.38 -10.79
C TYR A 300 2.47 -17.87 -10.96
N THR A 301 2.52 -18.65 -9.87
CA THR A 301 2.17 -20.08 -9.90
C THR A 301 0.78 -20.31 -9.33
N MET A 302 -0.16 -20.72 -10.18
CA MET A 302 -1.53 -21.04 -9.81
C MET A 302 -1.63 -22.50 -9.31
N GLN A 303 -1.82 -22.66 -8.00
CA GLN A 303 -2.06 -23.95 -7.35
C GLN A 303 -2.98 -23.74 -6.14
N GLY A 304 -4.07 -24.49 -6.04
CA GLY A 304 -5.06 -24.34 -4.95
C GLY A 304 -6.48 -24.06 -5.44
N ALA A 305 -7.31 -23.50 -4.56
CA ALA A 305 -8.73 -23.28 -4.85
C ALA A 305 -8.95 -22.07 -5.76
N ILE A 306 -9.69 -22.26 -6.86
CA ILE A 306 -10.13 -21.22 -7.78
C ILE A 306 -11.64 -21.05 -7.61
N THR A 307 -12.12 -19.83 -7.44
CA THR A 307 -13.56 -19.54 -7.33
C THR A 307 -14.00 -18.54 -8.40
N TYR A 308 -14.93 -18.96 -9.24
CA TYR A 308 -15.61 -18.09 -10.20
C TYR A 308 -16.92 -17.60 -9.58
N VAL A 309 -17.15 -16.29 -9.53
CA VAL A 309 -18.42 -15.70 -9.08
C VAL A 309 -18.95 -14.75 -10.12
N VAL A 310 -20.15 -15.00 -10.61
CA VAL A 310 -20.82 -14.14 -11.60
C VAL A 310 -22.27 -13.89 -11.25
N TRP A 311 -22.76 -12.69 -11.58
CA TRP A 311 -24.17 -12.35 -11.52
C TRP A 311 -24.77 -12.37 -12.93
N LEU A 312 -25.69 -13.29 -13.19
CA LEU A 312 -26.21 -13.51 -14.54
C LEU A 312 -27.75 -13.59 -14.52
N LYS A 313 -28.40 -13.06 -15.56
CA LYS A 313 -29.82 -13.27 -15.85
C LYS A 313 -30.02 -13.71 -17.30
N GLY A 314 -31.16 -14.35 -17.55
CA GLY A 314 -31.65 -14.64 -18.90
C GLY A 314 -32.87 -13.78 -19.25
N SER A 315 -33.25 -13.76 -20.53
CA SER A 315 -34.43 -13.01 -21.01
C SER A 315 -35.76 -13.74 -20.79
N VAL A 316 -35.73 -15.00 -20.35
CA VAL A 316 -36.92 -15.86 -20.19
C VAL A 316 -37.11 -16.28 -18.73
N LEU A 317 -38.35 -16.67 -18.37
CA LEU A 317 -38.73 -17.01 -17.00
C LEU A 317 -37.88 -18.13 -16.38
N LEU A 318 -37.53 -19.15 -17.17
CA LEU A 318 -36.64 -20.22 -16.74
C LEU A 318 -35.91 -20.83 -17.93
N GLU A 319 -34.59 -20.91 -17.82
CA GLU A 319 -33.73 -21.54 -18.81
C GLU A 319 -32.64 -22.36 -18.16
N ARG A 320 -32.54 -23.62 -18.56
CA ARG A 320 -31.38 -24.47 -18.25
C ARG A 320 -30.29 -24.26 -19.30
N THR A 321 -29.09 -23.89 -18.86
CA THR A 321 -27.91 -23.73 -19.72
C THR A 321 -26.65 -24.23 -19.00
N ARG A 322 -25.49 -24.15 -19.66
CA ARG A 322 -24.17 -24.47 -19.13
C ARG A 322 -23.27 -23.26 -19.35
N ILE A 323 -22.58 -22.86 -18.28
CA ILE A 323 -21.54 -21.83 -18.32
C ILE A 323 -20.17 -22.50 -18.21
N PHE A 324 -19.22 -22.01 -18.97
CA PHE A 324 -17.84 -22.47 -19.02
C PHE A 324 -16.93 -21.29 -18.69
N TYR A 325 -15.94 -21.54 -17.83
CA TYR A 325 -14.89 -20.60 -17.48
C TYR A 325 -13.58 -21.15 -18.04
N THR A 326 -12.88 -20.36 -18.83
CA THR A 326 -11.59 -20.76 -19.41
C THR A 326 -10.53 -19.72 -19.06
N ILE A 327 -9.48 -20.16 -18.35
CA ILE A 327 -8.32 -19.33 -18.00
C ILE A 327 -7.26 -19.50 -19.10
N TYR A 328 -6.74 -18.38 -19.57
CA TYR A 328 -5.65 -18.30 -20.53
C TYR A 328 -4.46 -17.54 -19.95
N ASP A 329 -3.28 -17.97 -20.36
CA ASP A 329 -2.03 -17.27 -20.22
C ASP A 329 -1.75 -16.52 -21.53
N VAL A 330 -1.65 -15.19 -21.46
CA VAL A 330 -1.51 -14.33 -22.64
C VAL A 330 -0.13 -13.70 -22.62
N ALA A 331 0.68 -14.05 -23.61
CA ALA A 331 2.03 -13.52 -23.76
C ALA A 331 2.02 -12.05 -24.20
N GLU A 332 3.14 -11.34 -24.06
CA GLU A 332 3.30 -9.91 -24.41
C GLU A 332 2.89 -9.56 -25.85
N ASN A 333 3.02 -10.52 -26.77
CA ASN A 333 2.65 -10.36 -28.18
C ASN A 333 1.14 -10.60 -28.45
N GLY A 334 0.35 -10.91 -27.41
CA GLY A 334 -1.07 -11.23 -27.49
C GLY A 334 -1.38 -12.71 -27.76
N SER A 335 -0.37 -13.58 -27.83
CA SER A 335 -0.57 -15.02 -28.04
C SER A 335 -1.18 -15.67 -26.81
N GLU A 336 -2.23 -16.48 -27.00
CA GLU A 336 -2.99 -17.09 -25.91
C GLU A 336 -2.71 -18.59 -25.78
N THR A 337 -2.42 -19.02 -24.55
CA THR A 337 -2.29 -20.44 -24.19
C THR A 337 -3.39 -20.81 -23.22
N GLN A 338 -4.20 -21.82 -23.55
CA GLN A 338 -5.27 -22.28 -22.66
C GLN A 338 -4.66 -23.03 -21.46
N VAL A 339 -4.89 -22.52 -20.25
CA VAL A 339 -4.39 -23.11 -19.01
C VAL A 339 -5.40 -24.10 -18.43
N ARG A 340 -6.66 -23.67 -18.32
CA ARG A 340 -7.70 -24.45 -17.66
C ARG A 340 -9.08 -24.14 -18.22
N ARG A 341 -9.97 -25.13 -18.23
CA ARG A 341 -11.40 -24.96 -18.55
C ARG A 341 -12.27 -25.71 -17.54
N ASP A 342 -13.23 -25.00 -16.95
CA ASP A 342 -14.21 -25.51 -15.99
C ASP A 342 -15.64 -25.23 -16.47
N TRP A 343 -16.62 -25.98 -15.97
CA TRP A 343 -18.02 -25.76 -16.34
C TRP A 343 -19.00 -26.14 -15.22
N ILE A 344 -20.16 -25.50 -15.22
CA ILE A 344 -21.26 -25.80 -14.30
C ILE A 344 -22.61 -25.65 -15.02
N PRO A 345 -23.58 -26.57 -14.81
CA PRO A 345 -24.94 -26.36 -15.29
C PRO A 345 -25.65 -25.32 -14.41
N ILE A 346 -26.39 -24.41 -15.04
CA ILE A 346 -27.08 -23.31 -14.35
C ILE A 346 -28.53 -23.19 -14.81
N PHE A 347 -29.34 -22.55 -13.96
CA PHE A 347 -30.69 -22.12 -14.28
C PHE A 347 -30.74 -20.60 -14.26
N LEU A 348 -31.18 -20.02 -15.36
CA LEU A 348 -31.34 -18.58 -15.52
C LEU A 348 -32.82 -18.22 -15.49
N THR A 349 -33.12 -17.12 -14.81
CA THR A 349 -34.43 -16.48 -14.73
C THR A 349 -34.31 -15.04 -15.23
N THR A 350 -35.43 -14.33 -15.26
CA THR A 350 -35.45 -12.88 -15.58
C THR A 350 -34.84 -12.01 -14.48
N THR A 351 -34.56 -12.58 -13.30
CA THR A 351 -33.92 -11.92 -12.17
C THR A 351 -32.43 -12.27 -12.13
N PRO A 352 -31.53 -11.28 -11.89
CA PRO A 352 -30.10 -11.56 -11.71
C PRO A 352 -29.87 -12.51 -10.54
N ALA A 353 -29.15 -13.60 -10.79
CA ALA A 353 -28.78 -14.59 -9.79
C ALA A 353 -27.27 -14.68 -9.65
N ARG A 354 -26.81 -14.82 -8.40
CA ARG A 354 -25.40 -15.10 -8.09
C ARG A 354 -25.11 -16.57 -8.37
N ILE A 355 -24.18 -16.82 -9.28
CA ILE A 355 -23.67 -18.13 -9.65
C ILE A 355 -22.23 -18.22 -9.15
N SER A 356 -21.89 -19.32 -8.50
CA SER A 356 -20.55 -19.56 -7.97
C SER A 356 -20.09 -20.97 -8.30
N LEU A 357 -18.84 -21.11 -8.71
CA LEU A 357 -18.18 -22.41 -8.91
C LEU A 357 -16.80 -22.35 -8.26
N THR A 358 -16.53 -23.28 -7.34
CA THR A 358 -15.19 -23.46 -6.75
C THR A 358 -14.62 -24.77 -7.23
N VAL A 359 -13.38 -24.74 -7.73
CA VAL A 359 -12.64 -25.89 -8.22
C VAL A 359 -11.24 -25.92 -7.62
N LEU A 360 -10.61 -27.08 -7.59
CA LEU A 360 -9.25 -27.24 -7.10
C LEU A 360 -8.27 -27.42 -8.26
N GLN A 361 -7.21 -26.60 -8.28
CA GLN A 361 -6.07 -26.73 -9.17
C GLN A 361 -4.96 -27.52 -8.45
N SER A 362 -4.89 -28.83 -8.73
CA SER A 362 -3.90 -29.72 -8.13
C SER A 362 -2.53 -29.66 -8.82
N SER A 363 -2.52 -29.54 -10.15
CA SER A 363 -1.30 -29.39 -10.94
C SER A 363 -0.89 -27.91 -10.98
N PRO A 364 0.28 -27.51 -10.48
CA PRO A 364 0.71 -26.12 -10.58
C PRO A 364 0.88 -25.71 -12.05
N TYR A 365 0.48 -24.48 -12.36
CA TYR A 365 0.78 -23.82 -13.63
C TYR A 365 1.42 -22.47 -13.36
N THR A 366 2.54 -22.17 -14.02
CA THR A 366 3.28 -20.91 -13.82
C THR A 366 3.09 -19.97 -15.02
N PHE A 367 2.39 -18.87 -14.77
CA PHE A 367 2.34 -17.70 -15.66
C PHE A 367 3.68 -16.96 -15.57
N GLN A 368 4.19 -16.49 -16.69
CA GLN A 368 5.49 -15.81 -16.74
C GLN A 368 5.36 -14.31 -16.43
N GLU A 369 6.45 -13.71 -15.95
CA GLU A 369 6.63 -12.25 -15.96
C GLU A 369 6.35 -11.69 -17.36
N GLY A 370 5.70 -10.53 -17.43
CA GLY A 370 5.32 -9.89 -18.68
C GLY A 370 4.04 -10.44 -19.32
N HIS A 371 3.56 -11.62 -18.93
CA HIS A 371 2.30 -12.18 -19.41
C HIS A 371 1.10 -11.60 -18.65
N THR A 372 -0.11 -11.72 -19.19
CA THR A 372 -1.36 -11.38 -18.49
C THR A 372 -2.29 -12.58 -18.36
N ILE A 373 -3.18 -12.54 -17.37
CA ILE A 373 -4.18 -13.59 -17.14
C ILE A 373 -5.48 -13.17 -17.82
N LYS A 374 -6.02 -14.02 -18.69
CA LYS A 374 -7.35 -13.82 -19.28
C LYS A 374 -8.35 -14.85 -18.78
N LEU A 375 -9.54 -14.38 -18.41
CA LEU A 375 -10.71 -15.22 -18.17
C LEU A 375 -11.72 -15.05 -19.30
N ALA A 376 -12.02 -16.15 -20.00
CA ALA A 376 -13.12 -16.21 -20.96
C ALA A 376 -14.32 -16.96 -20.38
N ILE A 377 -15.51 -16.38 -20.57
CA ILE A 377 -16.79 -16.95 -20.17
C ILE A 377 -17.54 -17.36 -21.43
N ASP A 378 -17.70 -18.67 -21.61
CA ASP A 378 -18.49 -19.25 -22.70
C ASP A 378 -19.85 -19.71 -22.15
N LEU A 379 -20.93 -19.50 -22.89
CA LEU A 379 -22.29 -19.88 -22.49
C LEU A 379 -22.96 -20.69 -23.61
N TYR A 380 -23.69 -21.75 -23.23
CA TYR A 380 -24.55 -22.44 -24.18
C TYR A 380 -25.84 -21.63 -24.41
N VAL A 381 -25.87 -20.85 -25.48
CA VAL A 381 -26.97 -19.95 -25.77
C VAL A 381 -28.02 -20.59 -26.68
N LYS A 382 -29.24 -20.05 -26.64
CA LYS A 382 -30.29 -20.35 -27.63
C LYS A 382 -30.63 -19.11 -28.42
N ALA A 383 -30.86 -19.29 -29.72
CA ALA A 383 -31.19 -18.20 -30.63
C ALA A 383 -32.39 -17.38 -30.12
N GLY A 384 -32.30 -16.05 -30.24
CA GLY A 384 -33.34 -15.11 -29.82
C GLY A 384 -33.40 -14.83 -28.32
N ARG A 385 -32.46 -15.34 -27.53
CA ARG A 385 -32.38 -15.08 -26.08
C ARG A 385 -31.29 -14.07 -25.78
N THR A 386 -31.53 -13.25 -24.75
CA THR A 386 -30.57 -12.28 -24.24
C THR A 386 -30.08 -12.73 -22.86
N TYR A 387 -28.77 -12.67 -22.67
CA TYR A 387 -28.09 -13.01 -21.42
C TYR A 387 -27.36 -11.76 -20.95
N THR A 388 -27.53 -11.37 -19.69
CA THR A 388 -26.90 -10.15 -19.16
C THR A 388 -26.04 -10.50 -17.96
N LEU A 389 -24.75 -10.21 -18.08
CA LEU A 389 -23.77 -10.30 -17.00
C LEU A 389 -23.74 -8.97 -16.26
N TYR A 390 -23.76 -9.04 -14.94
CA TYR A 390 -23.65 -7.91 -14.04
C TYR A 390 -22.31 -7.93 -13.35
N TYR A 391 -21.59 -6.83 -13.35
CA TYR A 391 -20.32 -6.68 -12.66
C TYR A 391 -20.09 -5.22 -12.30
N ASP A 392 -18.91 -4.90 -11.75
CA ASP A 392 -18.52 -3.51 -11.47
C ASP A 392 -19.48 -2.80 -10.49
N SER A 393 -19.87 -3.48 -9.39
CA SER A 393 -20.61 -2.85 -8.30
C SER A 393 -20.57 -3.69 -7.03
N PRO A 394 -20.53 -3.07 -5.83
CA PRO A 394 -20.63 -3.80 -4.56
C PRO A 394 -21.92 -4.64 -4.46
N SER A 395 -23.01 -4.18 -5.08
CA SER A 395 -24.32 -4.84 -5.03
C SER A 395 -24.40 -6.10 -5.90
N ARG A 396 -23.61 -6.17 -6.99
CA ARG A 396 -23.58 -7.28 -7.96
C ARG A 396 -22.15 -7.57 -8.38
N TRP A 397 -21.33 -7.90 -7.38
CA TRP A 397 -19.90 -8.10 -7.57
C TRP A 397 -19.61 -9.47 -8.21
N SER A 398 -19.20 -9.44 -9.48
CA SER A 398 -18.62 -10.57 -10.19
C SER A 398 -17.10 -10.51 -10.15
N TYR A 399 -16.44 -11.63 -9.93
CA TYR A 399 -15.00 -11.71 -9.71
C TYR A 399 -14.46 -13.12 -9.94
N LEU A 400 -13.15 -13.19 -10.17
CA LEU A 400 -12.35 -14.41 -10.17
C LEU A 400 -11.47 -14.44 -8.94
N LYS A 401 -11.63 -15.45 -8.08
CA LYS A 401 -10.74 -15.69 -6.96
C LYS A 401 -9.70 -16.71 -7.36
N LEU A 402 -8.43 -16.33 -7.29
CA LEU A 402 -7.30 -17.21 -7.53
C LEU A 402 -6.61 -17.56 -6.21
N PRO A 403 -5.96 -18.75 -6.10
CA PRO A 403 -5.07 -19.01 -4.98
C PRO A 403 -3.93 -18.00 -5.04
N GLY A 404 -3.57 -17.42 -3.88
CA GLY A 404 -2.84 -16.15 -3.75
C GLY A 404 -1.90 -15.86 -4.91
N ILE A 405 -2.21 -14.81 -5.69
CA ILE A 405 -1.20 -14.14 -6.51
C ILE A 405 -0.24 -13.53 -5.51
N VAL A 406 0.81 -14.30 -5.21
CA VAL A 406 1.95 -13.77 -4.46
C VAL A 406 2.59 -12.77 -5.40
N VAL A 407 2.34 -11.49 -5.17
CA VAL A 407 3.35 -10.47 -5.42
C VAL A 407 4.32 -10.62 -4.26
N PRO A 408 5.48 -11.28 -4.41
CA PRO A 408 6.52 -11.21 -3.43
C PRO A 408 6.90 -9.74 -3.27
N GLU A 409 7.05 -9.34 -2.02
CA GLU A 409 7.97 -8.27 -1.65
C GLU A 409 9.40 -8.70 -2.05
N ASN A 410 9.71 -8.65 -3.34
CA ASN A 410 11.04 -8.88 -3.87
C ASN A 410 11.89 -7.62 -3.70
N VAL A 411 12.09 -7.19 -2.46
CA VAL A 411 13.25 -6.35 -2.08
C VAL A 411 14.33 -7.26 -1.51
N LEU A 412 14.74 -8.24 -2.31
CA LEU A 412 15.87 -9.13 -2.01
C LEU A 412 16.53 -9.61 -3.32
N PRO A 413 17.00 -8.66 -4.15
CA PRO A 413 18.42 -8.74 -4.53
C PRO A 413 19.15 -7.38 -4.54
N LEU A 414 18.54 -6.29 -4.06
CA LEU A 414 19.22 -4.97 -3.99
C LEU A 414 20.18 -4.84 -2.78
N ILE A 415 20.18 -5.79 -1.85
CA ILE A 415 21.13 -5.85 -0.72
C ILE A 415 22.59 -5.94 -1.20
N PHE A 416 22.85 -6.37 -2.44
CA PHE A 416 24.22 -6.49 -2.97
C PHE A 416 24.70 -5.30 -3.82
N LEU A 417 23.85 -4.31 -4.14
CA LEU A 417 24.25 -3.17 -4.99
C LEU A 417 24.37 -1.83 -4.26
N ALA A 418 23.91 -1.74 -3.00
CA ALA A 418 24.06 -0.56 -2.16
C ALA A 418 25.52 -0.03 -1.96
N PRO A 419 26.61 -0.84 -2.03
CA PRO A 419 27.96 -0.28 -1.86
C PRO A 419 28.53 0.38 -3.13
N ILE A 420 27.90 0.24 -4.30
CA ILE A 420 28.52 0.64 -5.58
C ILE A 420 28.02 2.00 -6.11
N LEU A 421 26.86 2.47 -5.62
CA LEU A 421 26.29 3.76 -6.01
C LEU A 421 27.18 4.99 -5.69
N PRO A 422 28.04 5.02 -4.65
CA PRO A 422 28.96 6.14 -4.44
C PRO A 422 30.13 6.19 -5.44
N GLY A 423 30.46 5.08 -6.12
CA GLY A 423 31.62 4.99 -7.02
C GLY A 423 31.37 5.54 -8.44
N LEU A 424 30.11 5.53 -8.90
CA LEU A 424 29.74 5.97 -10.25
C LEU A 424 29.43 7.46 -10.36
N MET A 425 29.31 8.18 -9.23
CA MET A 425 29.08 9.63 -9.20
C MET A 425 30.35 10.49 -9.05
N ILE A 426 31.56 9.89 -9.00
CA ILE A 426 32.85 10.62 -8.88
C ILE A 426 33.74 10.42 -10.12
N ARG A 427 33.15 10.24 -11.31
CA ARG A 427 33.94 10.26 -12.56
C ARG A 427 33.24 10.99 -13.69
N ARG A 428 32.93 12.26 -13.46
CA ARG A 428 32.66 13.26 -14.52
C ARG A 428 32.89 14.69 -13.99
N ARG A 429 34.11 14.98 -13.56
CA ARG A 429 34.63 16.34 -13.45
C ARG A 429 36.15 16.30 -13.42
N GLY A 430 36.77 16.49 -14.58
CA GLY A 430 38.23 16.52 -14.72
C GLY A 430 38.68 15.95 -16.06
N GLU A 431 38.34 16.63 -17.16
CA GLU A 431 39.02 16.54 -18.45
C GLU A 431 38.50 17.70 -19.34
N GLU A 432 38.74 18.93 -18.88
CA GLU A 432 38.89 20.12 -19.71
C GLU A 432 40.06 20.88 -19.09
N ASP A 433 41.27 20.47 -19.47
CA ASP A 433 42.53 21.22 -19.44
C ASP A 433 43.64 20.30 -19.99
N ALA A 434 43.61 20.10 -21.31
CA ALA A 434 44.76 19.76 -22.16
C ALA A 434 44.40 20.01 -23.63
#